data_AF-A0A432EHN9-F1
#
_entry.id   AF-A0A432EHN9-F1
#
_cell.length_a   1.000
_cell.length_b   1.000
_cell.length_c   1.000
_cell.angle_alpha   90.00
_cell.angle_beta   90.00
_cell.angle_gamma   90.00
#
_symmetry.space_group_name_H-M   'P 1'
#
loop_
_entity.id
_entity.type
_entity.pdbx_description
1 polymer ?
#
loop_
_entity_poly.entity_id
_entity_poly.type
_entity_poly.pdbx_seq_one_letter_code
_entity_poly.pdbx_strand_id
1 'polypeptide(L)'
;GSAHQLELRHLSKLADVREGDVLVTSGLGGRYPAGFPVARIVRIKDTGEAFLSILARPMADLNRSKEVLLIWPGGVEKTPVPSAPGVSELTGDMQ
;
A
#
# COMPACT_ATOMS: atom_id res chain seq x y z
N GLY A 1 -6.69 -19.05 -8.42
CA GLY A 1 -5.97 -17.81 -8.08
C GLY A 1 -4.83 -18.17 -7.14
N SER A 2 -3.63 -17.61 -7.34
CA SER A 2 -2.49 -17.83 -6.45
C SER A 2 -2.61 -16.91 -5.24
N ALA A 3 -2.56 -17.46 -4.02
CA ALA A 3 -2.57 -16.69 -2.77
C ALA A 3 -1.35 -15.74 -2.61
N HIS A 4 -0.41 -15.77 -3.55
CA HIS A 4 0.85 -15.02 -3.51
C HIS A 4 0.86 -13.80 -4.44
N GLN A 5 -0.23 -13.54 -5.18
CA GLN A 5 -0.28 -12.46 -6.17
C GLN A 5 -1.62 -11.73 -6.12
N LEU A 6 -1.54 -10.40 -6.10
CA LEU A 6 -2.69 -9.50 -6.22
C LEU A 6 -2.66 -8.83 -7.60
N GLU A 7 -3.83 -8.80 -8.25
CA GLU A 7 -4.05 -8.07 -9.50
C GLU A 7 -4.91 -6.84 -9.21
N LEU A 8 -4.41 -5.66 -9.55
CA LEU A 8 -5.21 -4.45 -9.58
C LEU A 8 -5.87 -4.33 -10.96
N ARG A 9 -7.20 -4.30 -10.97
CA ARG A 9 -7.98 -3.95 -12.16
C ARG A 9 -8.37 -2.47 -12.01
N HIS A 10 -8.36 -1.72 -13.12
CA HIS A 10 -8.84 -0.33 -13.19
C HIS A 10 -7.90 0.80 -12.77
N LEU A 11 -6.58 0.61 -12.81
CA LEU A 11 -5.66 1.73 -12.70
C LEU A 11 -5.49 2.44 -14.04
N SER A 12 -5.90 3.70 -14.08
CA SER A 12 -5.67 4.59 -15.22
C SER A 12 -4.17 4.71 -15.50
N LYS A 13 -3.81 4.79 -16.79
CA LYS A 13 -2.42 5.03 -17.22
C LYS A 13 -1.83 6.35 -16.68
N LEU A 14 -2.68 7.28 -16.24
CA LEU A 14 -2.27 8.57 -15.69
C LEU A 14 -1.90 8.52 -14.20
N ALA A 15 -2.08 7.37 -13.54
CA ALA A 15 -1.63 7.22 -12.16
C ALA A 15 -0.10 7.14 -12.13
N ASP A 16 0.55 8.00 -11.32
CA ASP A 16 1.99 7.88 -11.04
C ASP A 16 2.20 6.68 -10.11
N VAL A 17 2.44 5.51 -10.72
CA VAL A 17 2.67 4.23 -10.03
C VAL A 17 4.00 3.64 -10.45
N ARG A 18 4.75 3.11 -9.48
CA ARG A 18 6.11 2.60 -9.68
C ARG A 18 6.29 1.24 -9.01
N GLU A 19 7.20 0.45 -9.55
CA GLU A 19 7.64 -0.77 -8.87
C GLU A 19 8.26 -0.40 -7.52
N GLY A 20 7.90 -1.15 -6.48
CA GLY A 20 8.29 -0.86 -5.11
C GLY A 20 7.25 -0.07 -4.29
N ASP A 21 6.26 0.56 -4.92
CA ASP A 21 5.22 1.29 -4.19
C ASP A 21 4.39 0.36 -3.28
N VAL A 22 3.93 0.91 -2.16
CA VAL A 22 3.06 0.21 -1.21
C VAL A 22 1.61 0.57 -1.48
N LEU A 23 0.81 -0.46 -1.72
CA LEU A 23 -0.63 -0.36 -1.86
C LEU A 23 -1.27 -0.31 -0.47
N VAL A 24 -2.12 0.68 -0.24
CA VAL A 24 -2.88 0.87 1.00
C VAL A 24 -4.38 0.85 0.76
N THR A 25 -5.16 0.48 1.78
CA THR A 25 -6.63 0.55 1.72
C THR A 25 -7.11 2.00 1.62
N SER A 26 -8.10 2.28 0.77
CA SER A 26 -8.67 3.64 0.63
C SER A 26 -9.74 3.98 1.66
N GLY A 27 -10.40 2.97 2.23
CA GLY A 27 -11.52 3.12 3.15
C GLY A 27 -12.87 3.49 2.52
N LEU A 28 -12.93 3.71 1.19
CA LEU A 28 -14.15 4.17 0.50
C LEU A 28 -15.34 3.20 0.56
N GLY A 29 -15.08 1.90 0.79
CA GLY A 29 -16.13 0.89 0.95
C GLY A 29 -16.66 0.73 2.37
N GLY A 30 -16.17 1.53 3.35
CA GLY A 30 -16.55 1.46 4.76
C GLY A 30 -16.15 0.17 5.51
N ARG A 31 -15.73 -0.87 4.79
CA ARG A 31 -15.38 -2.20 5.35
C ARG A 31 -14.01 -2.23 6.02
N TYR A 32 -13.04 -1.53 5.45
CA TYR A 32 -11.69 -1.45 5.99
C TYR A 32 -11.37 0.02 6.27
N PRO A 33 -10.63 0.34 7.35
CA PRO A 33 -10.06 1.67 7.54
C PRO A 33 -9.15 2.05 6.37
N ALA A 34 -8.98 3.35 6.14
CA ALA A 34 -8.02 3.86 5.18
C ALA A 34 -6.58 3.78 5.72
N GLY A 35 -5.61 3.55 4.83
CA GLY A 35 -4.18 3.63 5.13
C GLY A 35 -3.51 2.32 5.56
N PHE A 36 -4.21 1.18 5.53
CA PHE A 36 -3.61 -0.11 5.92
C PHE A 36 -2.81 -0.71 4.76
N PRO A 37 -1.53 -1.07 4.95
CA PRO A 37 -0.71 -1.70 3.92
C PRO A 37 -1.26 -3.07 3.51
N VAL A 38 -1.33 -3.30 2.20
CA VAL A 38 -1.86 -4.55 1.62
C VAL A 38 -0.75 -5.31 0.90
N ALA A 39 -0.05 -4.65 0.00
CA ALA A 39 0.91 -5.30 -0.89
C ALA A 39 1.93 -4.31 -1.45
N ARG A 40 3.06 -4.82 -1.94
CA ARG A 40 4.08 -4.04 -2.65
C ARG A 40 4.03 -4.35 -4.14
N ILE A 41 4.06 -3.32 -4.98
CA ILE A 41 4.13 -3.49 -6.43
C ILE A 41 5.46 -4.15 -6.79
N VAL A 42 5.39 -5.26 -7.52
CA VAL A 42 6.55 -6.03 -7.97
C VAL A 42 6.79 -5.83 -9.46
N ARG A 43 5.72 -5.64 -10.23
CA ARG A 43 5.83 -5.44 -11.67
C ARG A 43 4.66 -4.64 -12.22
N ILE A 44 4.95 -3.75 -13.15
CA ILE A 44 3.93 -3.02 -13.92
C ILE A 44 4.07 -3.42 -15.38
N LYS A 45 2.95 -3.74 -16.03
CA LYS A 45 2.88 -4.04 -17.45
C LYS A 45 1.81 -3.18 -18.10
N ASP A 46 2.22 -2.36 -19.06
CA ASP A 46 1.28 -1.73 -19.99
C ASP A 46 0.92 -2.74 -21.09
N THR A 47 -0.36 -3.10 -21.18
CA THR A 47 -0.87 -4.05 -22.18
C THR A 47 -1.42 -3.35 -23.43
N GLY A 48 -1.34 -2.02 -23.51
CA GLY A 48 -1.97 -1.23 -24.58
C GLY A 48 -3.47 -1.00 -24.37
N GLU A 49 -4.05 -1.62 -23.34
CA GLU A 49 -5.45 -1.46 -22.95
C GLU A 49 -5.69 -0.16 -22.16
N ALA A 50 -6.95 0.12 -21.82
CA ALA A 50 -7.32 1.31 -21.03
C ALA A 50 -6.75 1.31 -19.60
N PHE A 51 -6.18 0.20 -19.12
CA PHE A 51 -5.72 0.03 -17.75
C PHE A 51 -4.35 -0.65 -17.69
N LEU A 52 -3.59 -0.33 -16.65
CA LEU A 52 -2.33 -1.00 -16.35
C LEU A 52 -2.58 -2.36 -15.70
N SER A 53 -1.77 -3.36 -16.05
CA SER A 53 -1.71 -4.63 -15.33
C SER A 53 -0.60 -4.56 -14.29
N ILE A 54 -0.98 -4.64 -13.01
CA ILE A 54 -0.04 -4.54 -11.88
C ILE A 54 -0.01 -5.86 -11.12
N LEU A 55 1.20 -6.37 -10.94
CA LEU A 55 1.51 -7.50 -10.08
C LEU A 55 2.00 -6.97 -8.73
N ALA A 56 1.32 -7.35 -7.64
CA ALA A 56 1.72 -6.98 -6.29
C ALA A 56 1.93 -8.21 -5.40
N ARG A 57 2.96 -8.15 -4.54
CA ARG A 57 3.26 -9.17 -3.52
C ARG A 57 2.56 -8.77 -2.23
N PRO A 58 1.68 -9.62 -1.67
CA PRO A 58 1.07 -9.37 -0.36
C PRO A 58 2.15 -9.14 0.71
N MET A 59 1.95 -8.15 1.57
CA MET A 59 2.85 -7.89 2.70
C MET A 59 2.50 -8.71 3.94
N ALA A 60 1.27 -9.23 4.01
CA ALA A 60 0.86 -10.13 5.07
C ALA A 60 1.26 -11.58 4.73
N ASP A 61 2.05 -12.21 5.60
CA ASP A 61 2.34 -13.64 5.53
C ASP A 61 1.25 -14.41 6.30
N LEU A 62 0.09 -14.60 5.65
CA LEU A 62 -1.06 -15.29 6.24
C LEU A 62 -0.76 -16.73 6.68
N ASN A 63 0.32 -17.34 6.17
CA ASN A 63 0.65 -18.73 6.45
C ASN A 63 1.47 -18.89 7.74
N ARG A 64 1.96 -17.78 8.31
CA ARG A 64 2.79 -17.79 9.54
C ARG A 64 2.24 -16.94 10.69
N SER A 65 1.21 -16.12 10.46
CA SER A 65 0.60 -15.31 11.51
C SER A 65 -0.33 -16.16 12.39
N LYS A 66 0.08 -16.36 13.65
CA LYS A 66 -0.77 -16.96 14.71
C LYS A 66 -1.78 -15.97 15.28
N GLU A 67 -1.57 -14.69 15.01
CA GLU A 67 -2.33 -13.57 15.59
C GLU A 67 -2.91 -12.73 14.46
N VAL A 68 -4.17 -12.35 14.61
CA VAL A 68 -4.91 -11.52 13.64
C VAL A 68 -5.51 -10.32 14.35
N LEU A 69 -5.42 -9.15 13.73
CA LEU A 69 -6.15 -7.96 14.18
C LEU A 69 -7.53 -7.95 13.52
N LEU A 70 -8.57 -8.08 14.32
CA LEU A 70 -9.94 -7.86 13.86
C LEU A 70 -10.21 -6.36 13.81
N ILE A 71 -10.68 -5.90 12.65
CA ILE A 71 -11.04 -4.50 12.43
C ILE A 71 -12.54 -4.43 12.18
N TRP A 72 -13.24 -3.64 12.99
CA TRP A 72 -14.67 -3.41 12.81
C TRP A 72 -14.93 -2.20 11.91
N PRO A 73 -15.85 -2.32 10.93
CA PRO A 73 -16.31 -1.18 10.14
C PRO A 73 -16.79 -0.04 11.06
N GLY A 74 -16.23 1.16 10.88
CA GLY A 74 -16.68 2.37 11.59
C GLY A 74 -15.87 2.80 12.82
N GLY A 75 -14.76 2.14 13.16
CA GLY A 75 -13.98 2.49 14.36
C GLY A 75 -12.49 2.21 14.24
N VAL A 76 -11.77 3.05 13.49
CA VAL A 76 -10.33 3.27 13.72
C VAL A 76 -10.03 4.73 13.43
N GLU A 77 -9.98 5.51 14.51
CA GLU A 77 -9.46 6.87 14.47
C GLU A 77 -8.01 6.80 13.95
N LYS A 78 -7.67 7.62 12.96
CA LYS A 78 -6.33 7.64 12.36
C LYS A 78 -5.34 8.13 13.42
N THR A 79 -4.74 7.23 14.20
CA THR A 79 -3.54 7.60 14.96
C THR A 79 -2.43 7.86 13.95
N PRO A 80 -1.81 9.05 13.93
CA PRO A 80 -0.70 9.33 13.04
C PRO A 80 0.39 8.31 13.31
N VAL A 81 0.84 7.60 12.28
CA VAL A 81 2.07 6.79 12.37
C VAL A 81 3.19 7.81 12.66
N PRO A 82 3.96 7.69 13.75
CA PRO A 82 5.06 8.60 13.99
C PRO A 82 6.03 8.48 12.81
N SER A 83 6.25 9.59 12.11
CA SER A 83 7.32 9.71 11.13
C SER A 83 8.63 9.30 11.83
N ALA A 84 9.33 8.33 11.23
CA ALA A 84 10.57 7.80 11.79
C ALA A 84 11.52 8.96 12.19
N PRO A 85 12.09 8.94 13.40
CA PRO A 85 13.01 9.98 13.84
C PRO A 85 14.33 9.87 13.06
N GLY A 86 14.74 10.97 12.42
CA GLY A 86 16.10 11.16 11.94
C GLY A 86 16.29 11.13 10.43
N VAL A 87 15.93 12.22 9.75
CA VAL A 87 16.84 12.80 8.74
C VAL A 87 17.37 14.10 9.33
N SER A 88 18.61 14.05 9.79
CA SER A 88 19.33 15.21 10.29
C SER A 88 19.66 16.08 9.08
N GLU A 89 18.99 17.23 8.93
CA GLU A 89 19.48 18.30 8.06
C GLU A 89 20.71 18.92 8.73
N LEU A 90 21.86 18.29 8.51
CA LEU A 90 23.17 18.91 8.66
C LEU A 90 23.42 19.78 7.43
N THR A 91 22.92 21.01 7.46
CA THR A 91 23.55 22.11 6.72
C THR A 91 23.62 23.29 7.67
N GLY A 92 24.76 23.39 8.35
CA GLY A 92 25.18 24.67 8.89
C GLY A 92 25.45 25.61 7.73
N ASP A 93 25.12 26.88 7.90
CA ASP A 93 26.07 27.94 7.62
C ASP A 93 25.79 29.10 8.57
N MET A 94 26.87 29.47 9.23
CA MET A 94 27.06 30.57 10.15
C MET A 94 27.11 31.87 9.35
N GLN A 95 26.07 32.72 9.43
CA GLN A 95 26.15 34.18 9.44
C GLN A 95 24.98 34.78 10.21
#